data_AF-A0A351YCW2-F1
#
_entry.id   AF-A0A351YCW2-F1
#
_cell.length_a   1.000
_cell.length_b   1.000
_cell.length_c   1.000
_cell.angle_alpha   90.00
_cell.angle_beta   90.00
_cell.angle_gamma   90.00
#
_symmetry.space_group_name_H-M   'P 1'
#
loop_
_entity.id
_entity.type
_entity.pdbx_description
1 polymer ?
#
loop_
_entity_poly.entity_id
_entity_poly.type
_entity_poly.pdbx_seq_one_letter_code
_entity_poly.pdbx_strand_id
1 'polypeptide(L)'
;MKTSHFYKVSYGILYALLGCIVVVTVLFFSVGYDNPANDGYNHPMGTDLLLYLVYGMLGLSLLTALGAVVFQFIHSWQQNRKRTYRLFAGIGLFIALLLGCLLCASSVPLTVNGVSFDHPVWLKVTDMLLYAIYFLLGLAVLCILLAIAGAFRHIHFKR
;
A
#
# COMPACT_ATOMS: atom_id res chain seq x y z
N MET A 1 9.77 -23.15 -22.29
CA MET A 1 9.70 -22.03 -21.31
C MET A 1 9.60 -20.71 -22.07
N LYS A 2 8.39 -20.17 -22.24
CA LYS A 2 8.08 -19.00 -23.10
C LYS A 2 7.85 -17.76 -22.22
N THR A 3 8.88 -17.33 -21.48
CA THR A 3 8.79 -16.22 -20.51
C THR A 3 9.09 -14.85 -21.11
N SER A 4 9.62 -14.78 -22.34
CA SER A 4 10.08 -13.52 -22.95
C SER A 4 8.95 -12.52 -23.25
N HIS A 5 7.72 -12.99 -23.50
CA HIS A 5 6.61 -12.11 -23.84
C HIS A 5 6.08 -11.34 -22.64
N PHE A 6 5.94 -11.99 -21.49
CA PHE A 6 5.47 -11.35 -20.26
C PHE A 6 6.46 -10.30 -19.74
N TYR A 7 7.76 -10.58 -19.85
CA TYR A 7 8.81 -9.63 -19.47
C TYR A 7 8.71 -8.34 -20.31
N LYS A 8 8.58 -8.47 -21.64
CA LYS A 8 8.47 -7.31 -22.54
C LYS A 8 7.22 -6.46 -22.27
N VAL A 9 6.09 -7.12 -22.01
CA VAL A 9 4.83 -6.43 -21.68
C VAL A 9 4.93 -5.72 -20.34
N SER A 10 5.45 -6.38 -19.31
CA SER A 10 5.61 -5.79 -17.98
C SER A 10 6.56 -4.59 -17.99
N TYR A 11 7.70 -4.69 -18.68
CA TYR A 11 8.63 -3.57 -18.83
C TYR A 11 8.01 -2.41 -19.62
N GLY A 12 7.25 -2.70 -20.69
CA GLY A 12 6.55 -1.67 -21.46
C GLY A 12 5.55 -0.88 -20.61
N ILE A 13 4.75 -1.58 -19.82
CA ILE A 13 3.77 -0.94 -18.90
C ILE A 13 4.51 -0.14 -17.82
N LEU A 14 5.60 -0.68 -17.25
CA LEU A 14 6.38 0.02 -16.24
C LEU A 14 6.98 1.33 -16.80
N TYR A 15 7.59 1.29 -17.99
CA TYR A 15 8.14 2.50 -18.60
C TYR A 15 7.07 3.52 -18.98
N ALA A 16 5.89 3.06 -19.42
CA ALA A 16 4.77 3.95 -19.70
C ALA A 16 4.26 4.65 -18.42
N LEU A 17 4.07 3.89 -17.33
CA LEU A 17 3.67 4.46 -16.04
C LEU A 17 4.73 5.42 -15.50
N LEU A 18 6.00 5.03 -15.54
CA LEU A 18 7.11 5.86 -15.07
C LEU A 18 7.25 7.14 -15.89
N GLY A 19 7.13 7.05 -17.23
CA GLY A 19 7.13 8.22 -18.11
C GLY A 19 5.98 9.17 -17.79
N CYS A 20 4.77 8.65 -17.56
CA CYS A 20 3.61 9.46 -17.17
C CYS A 20 3.85 10.20 -15.84
N ILE A 21 4.39 9.52 -14.83
CA ILE A 21 4.75 10.13 -13.54
C ILE A 21 5.75 11.26 -13.76
N VAL A 22 6.87 10.99 -14.45
CA VAL A 22 7.91 11.99 -14.69
C VAL A 22 7.33 13.22 -15.39
N VAL A 23 6.52 13.03 -16.44
CA VAL A 23 5.91 14.15 -17.17
C VAL A 23 5.01 14.99 -16.25
N VAL A 24 4.09 14.36 -15.51
CA VAL A 24 3.17 15.08 -14.62
C VAL A 24 3.91 15.76 -13.48
N THR A 25 4.94 15.11 -12.92
CA THR A 25 5.79 15.69 -11.88
C THR A 25 6.57 16.90 -12.39
N VAL A 26 7.17 16.82 -13.59
CA VAL A 26 7.87 17.96 -14.19
C VAL A 26 6.91 19.13 -14.43
N LEU A 27 5.70 18.86 -14.95
CA LEU A 27 4.68 19.90 -15.12
C LEU A 27 4.27 20.53 -13.78
N PHE A 28 4.07 19.72 -12.74
CA PHE A 28 3.73 20.20 -11.40
C PHE A 28 4.77 21.19 -10.85
N PHE A 29 6.06 20.89 -11.01
CA PHE A 29 7.13 21.77 -10.52
C PHE A 29 7.48 22.95 -11.44
N SER A 30 7.06 22.95 -12.71
CA SER A 30 7.50 23.95 -13.70
C SER A 30 6.48 25.04 -14.04
N VAL A 31 5.18 24.83 -13.76
CA VAL A 31 4.09 25.69 -14.30
C VAL A 31 3.77 26.92 -13.42
N GLY A 32 4.10 26.92 -12.12
CA GLY A 32 3.87 28.07 -11.21
C GLY A 32 2.76 27.85 -10.18
N TYR A 33 2.43 28.90 -9.41
CA TYR A 33 1.61 28.87 -8.18
C TYR A 33 0.37 29.80 -8.24
N ASP A 34 -0.51 29.57 -9.22
CA ASP A 34 -1.76 30.33 -9.40
C ASP A 34 -3.02 29.48 -9.16
N ASN A 35 -3.01 28.62 -8.13
CA ASN A 35 -4.20 27.87 -7.69
C ASN A 35 -4.60 28.28 -6.26
N PRO A 36 -5.61 29.14 -6.07
CA PRO A 36 -6.01 29.62 -4.74
C PRO A 36 -6.67 28.51 -3.92
N ALA A 37 -6.14 28.23 -2.73
CA ALA A 37 -6.71 27.24 -1.82
C ALA A 37 -7.31 27.88 -0.55
N ASN A 38 -8.19 27.12 0.10
CA ASN A 38 -8.98 27.56 1.26
C ASN A 38 -8.14 27.70 2.56
N ASP A 39 -6.83 27.46 2.47
CA ASP A 39 -5.85 27.54 3.55
C ASP A 39 -5.04 28.86 3.52
N GLY A 40 -5.37 29.77 2.59
CA GLY A 40 -4.69 31.07 2.44
C GLY A 40 -3.36 30.99 1.68
N TYR A 41 -3.00 29.83 1.14
CA TYR A 41 -1.81 29.64 0.31
C TYR A 41 -2.19 29.33 -1.13
N ASN A 42 -1.40 29.82 -2.09
CA ASN A 42 -1.54 29.39 -3.47
C ASN A 42 -0.81 28.06 -3.66
N HIS A 43 -1.51 27.05 -4.17
CA HIS A 43 -0.94 25.77 -4.55
C HIS A 43 -0.33 25.84 -5.96
N PRO A 44 0.59 24.92 -6.32
CA PRO A 44 1.04 24.76 -7.70
C PRO A 44 -0.15 24.48 -8.63
N MET A 45 -0.14 25.04 -9.85
CA MET A 45 -1.25 24.86 -10.80
C MET A 45 -1.46 23.40 -11.21
N GLY A 46 -0.40 22.59 -11.19
CA GLY A 46 -0.48 21.16 -11.52
C GLY A 46 -1.02 20.27 -10.39
N THR A 47 -1.43 20.82 -9.24
CA THR A 47 -1.82 20.03 -8.06
C THR A 47 -2.96 19.07 -8.35
N ASP A 48 -4.01 19.53 -9.04
CA ASP A 48 -5.17 18.69 -9.35
C ASP A 48 -4.79 17.52 -10.27
N LEU A 49 -3.98 17.79 -11.30
CA LEU A 49 -3.51 16.76 -12.22
C LEU A 49 -2.62 15.73 -11.50
N LEU A 50 -1.73 16.20 -10.63
CA LEU A 50 -0.88 15.32 -9.82
C LEU A 50 -1.74 14.45 -8.90
N LEU A 51 -2.74 15.01 -8.24
CA LEU A 51 -3.66 14.27 -7.38
C LEU A 51 -4.44 13.22 -8.17
N TYR A 52 -4.96 13.56 -9.35
CA TYR A 52 -5.62 12.57 -10.21
C TYR A 52 -4.71 11.43 -10.61
N LEU A 53 -3.44 11.71 -10.93
CA LEU A 53 -2.47 10.66 -11.24
C LEU A 53 -2.22 9.76 -10.03
N VAL A 54 -1.98 10.34 -8.85
CA VAL A 54 -1.73 9.60 -7.61
C VAL A 54 -2.92 8.73 -7.24
N TYR A 55 -4.14 9.29 -7.22
CA TYR A 55 -5.35 8.52 -6.91
C TYR A 55 -5.66 7.47 -7.97
N GLY A 56 -5.44 7.77 -9.25
CA GLY A 56 -5.61 6.82 -10.34
C GLY A 56 -4.65 5.62 -10.24
N MET A 57 -3.38 5.89 -9.95
CA MET A 57 -2.37 4.84 -9.75
C MET A 57 -2.61 4.02 -8.49
N LEU A 58 -3.01 4.67 -7.39
CA LEU A 58 -3.41 4.00 -6.16
C LEU A 58 -4.61 3.09 -6.40
N GLY A 59 -5.62 3.58 -7.13
CA GLY A 59 -6.79 2.79 -7.53
C GLY A 59 -6.42 1.58 -8.38
N LEU A 60 -5.58 1.77 -9.40
CA LEU A 60 -5.10 0.66 -10.25
C LEU A 60 -4.30 -0.37 -9.43
N SER A 61 -3.43 0.10 -8.53
CA SER A 61 -2.66 -0.76 -7.62
C SER A 61 -3.59 -1.59 -6.74
N LEU A 62 -4.61 -0.99 -6.14
CA LEU A 62 -5.59 -1.71 -5.32
C LEU A 62 -6.37 -2.74 -6.15
N LEU A 63 -6.82 -2.38 -7.36
CA LEU A 63 -7.52 -3.31 -8.25
C LEU A 63 -6.66 -4.52 -8.62
N THR A 64 -5.40 -4.29 -8.97
CA THR A 64 -4.47 -5.38 -9.32
C THR A 64 -4.12 -6.24 -8.10
N ALA A 65 -3.93 -5.64 -6.92
CA ALA A 65 -3.65 -6.36 -5.69
C ALA A 65 -4.85 -7.23 -5.26
N LEU A 66 -6.06 -6.68 -5.25
CA LEU A 66 -7.28 -7.43 -4.95
C LEU A 66 -7.50 -8.54 -5.98
N GLY A 67 -7.31 -8.24 -7.27
CA GLY A 67 -7.36 -9.24 -8.33
C GLY A 67 -6.36 -10.38 -8.08
N ALA A 68 -5.13 -10.06 -7.71
CA ALA A 68 -4.10 -11.06 -7.40
C ALA A 68 -4.47 -11.93 -6.19
N VAL A 69 -5.09 -11.37 -5.15
CA VAL A 69 -5.59 -12.14 -4.01
C VAL A 69 -6.69 -13.11 -4.45
N VAL A 70 -7.64 -12.66 -5.27
CA VAL A 70 -8.71 -13.51 -5.82
C VAL A 70 -8.16 -14.61 -6.73
N PHE A 71 -7.22 -14.28 -7.63
CA PHE A 71 -6.57 -15.28 -8.48
C PHE A 71 -5.79 -16.32 -7.67
N GLN A 72 -5.06 -15.88 -6.64
CA GLN A 72 -4.36 -16.79 -5.73
C GLN A 72 -5.33 -17.70 -4.97
N PHE A 73 -6.48 -17.18 -4.59
CA PHE A 73 -7.55 -17.95 -3.95
C PHE A 73 -8.08 -19.05 -4.88
N ILE A 74 -8.47 -18.69 -6.11
CA ILE A 74 -8.98 -19.63 -7.12
C ILE A 74 -7.94 -20.71 -7.44
N HIS A 75 -6.69 -20.30 -7.65
CA HIS A 75 -5.60 -21.23 -7.92
C HIS A 75 -5.34 -22.17 -6.74
N SER A 76 -5.42 -21.67 -5.50
CA SER A 76 -5.22 -22.50 -4.31
C SER A 76 -6.27 -23.59 -4.17
N TRP A 77 -7.53 -23.33 -4.53
CA TRP A 77 -8.61 -24.34 -4.46
C TRP A 77 -8.34 -25.52 -5.41
N GLN A 78 -7.82 -25.23 -6.61
CA GLN A 78 -7.53 -26.28 -7.60
C GLN A 78 -6.29 -27.12 -7.25
N GLN A 79 -5.33 -26.57 -6.50
CA GLN A 79 -3.96 -27.11 -6.49
C GLN A 79 -3.56 -27.93 -5.26
N ASN A 80 -4.17 -27.78 -4.07
CA ASN A 80 -4.01 -28.69 -2.90
C ASN A 80 -4.55 -28.06 -1.60
N ARG A 81 -5.32 -28.81 -0.80
CA ARG A 81 -5.91 -28.34 0.49
C ARG A 81 -4.87 -27.70 1.44
N LYS A 82 -3.68 -28.29 1.58
CA LYS A 82 -2.61 -27.79 2.49
C LYS A 82 -2.04 -26.43 2.10
N ARG A 83 -2.01 -26.08 0.81
CA ARG A 83 -1.50 -24.77 0.34
C ARG A 83 -2.54 -23.67 0.56
N THR A 84 -3.80 -24.01 0.33
CA THR A 84 -4.97 -23.17 0.61
C THR A 84 -5.01 -22.73 2.07
N TYR A 85 -4.85 -23.66 3.04
CA TYR A 85 -4.87 -23.30 4.46
C TYR A 85 -3.80 -22.29 4.86
N ARG A 86 -2.60 -22.34 4.26
CA ARG A 86 -1.54 -21.36 4.56
C ARG A 86 -1.88 -19.96 4.03
N LEU A 87 -2.51 -19.87 2.86
CA LEU A 87 -3.00 -18.59 2.31
C LEU A 87 -4.15 -18.03 3.16
N PHE A 88 -5.11 -18.87 3.53
CA PHE A 88 -6.20 -18.47 4.44
C PHE A 88 -5.69 -18.03 5.82
N ALA A 89 -4.71 -18.73 6.38
CA ALA A 89 -4.12 -18.38 7.66
C ALA A 89 -3.40 -17.02 7.59
N GLY A 90 -2.65 -16.75 6.52
CA GLY A 90 -1.98 -15.46 6.32
C GLY A 90 -2.95 -14.30 6.17
N ILE A 91 -3.99 -14.46 5.33
CA ILE A 91 -5.02 -13.44 5.13
C ILE A 91 -5.83 -13.23 6.41
N GLY A 92 -6.22 -14.30 7.10
CA GLY A 92 -6.95 -14.23 8.36
C GLY A 92 -6.14 -13.51 9.45
N LEU A 93 -4.84 -13.79 9.55
CA LEU A 93 -3.94 -13.10 10.46
C LEU A 93 -3.82 -11.61 10.12
N PHE A 94 -3.73 -11.27 8.83
CA PHE A 94 -3.71 -9.87 8.39
C PHE A 94 -5.01 -9.13 8.74
N ILE A 95 -6.17 -9.75 8.52
CA ILE A 95 -7.47 -9.17 8.91
C ILE A 95 -7.56 -9.02 10.44
N ALA A 96 -7.13 -10.02 11.20
CA ALA A 96 -7.14 -9.96 12.67
C ALA A 96 -6.27 -8.82 13.19
N LEU A 97 -5.10 -8.59 12.58
CA LEU A 97 -4.25 -7.43 12.88
C LEU A 97 -4.98 -6.12 12.61
N LEU A 98 -5.59 -5.96 11.44
CA LEU A 98 -6.33 -4.73 11.11
C LEU A 98 -7.50 -4.50 12.07
N LEU A 99 -8.28 -5.53 12.39
CA LEU A 99 -9.37 -5.44 13.38
C LEU A 99 -8.84 -5.05 14.77
N GLY A 100 -7.72 -5.63 15.20
CA GLY A 100 -7.06 -5.26 16.46
C GLY A 100 -6.64 -3.79 16.48
N CYS A 101 -6.01 -3.32 15.40
CA CYS A 101 -5.64 -1.91 15.24
C CYS A 101 -6.88 -1.00 15.21
N LEU A 102 -7.99 -1.43 14.60
CA LEU A 102 -9.23 -0.65 14.53
C LEU A 102 -9.88 -0.49 15.90
N LEU A 103 -9.79 -1.50 16.77
CA LEU A 103 -10.28 -1.42 18.15
C LEU A 103 -9.45 -0.45 19.00
N CYS A 104 -8.16 -0.31 18.71
CA CYS A 104 -7.28 0.67 19.35
C CYS A 104 -7.32 2.06 18.69
N ALA A 105 -8.01 2.23 17.56
CA ALA A 105 -8.02 3.46 16.79
C ALA A 105 -8.86 4.56 17.47
N SER A 106 -8.35 5.79 17.44
CA SER A 106 -9.00 6.94 18.05
C SER A 106 -9.96 7.63 17.08
N SER A 107 -10.98 8.30 17.63
CA SER A 107 -11.84 9.22 16.89
C SER A 107 -11.77 10.65 17.43
N VAL A 108 -10.68 10.98 18.14
CA VAL A 108 -10.45 12.33 18.65
C VAL A 108 -10.17 13.27 17.48
N PRO A 109 -10.94 14.37 17.30
CA PRO A 109 -10.72 15.31 16.21
C PRO A 109 -9.29 15.83 16.17
N LEU A 110 -8.74 15.92 14.96
CA LEU A 110 -7.38 16.39 14.73
C LEU A 110 -7.41 17.79 14.12
N THR A 111 -6.69 18.72 14.72
CA THR A 111 -6.52 20.07 14.16
C THR A 111 -5.20 20.17 13.41
N VAL A 112 -5.25 20.48 12.12
CA VAL A 112 -4.07 20.67 11.27
C VAL A 112 -4.20 22.01 10.57
N ASN A 113 -3.20 22.88 10.75
CA ASN A 113 -3.18 24.23 10.16
C ASN A 113 -4.46 25.05 10.43
N GLY A 114 -5.06 24.91 11.62
CA GLY A 114 -6.27 25.63 12.00
C GLY A 114 -7.58 25.03 11.47
N VAL A 115 -7.51 23.97 10.66
CA VAL A 115 -8.68 23.21 10.17
C VAL A 115 -8.88 21.97 11.03
N SER A 116 -10.10 21.78 11.53
CA SER A 116 -10.49 20.59 12.31
C SER A 116 -10.96 19.47 11.40
N PHE A 117 -10.32 18.32 11.48
CA PHE A 117 -10.75 17.06 10.88
C PHE A 117 -11.51 16.25 11.93
N ASP A 118 -12.82 16.16 11.78
CA ASP A 118 -13.74 15.57 12.76
C ASP A 118 -14.46 14.31 12.25
N HIS A 119 -14.25 13.92 10.99
CA HIS A 119 -14.89 12.75 10.41
C HIS A 119 -14.42 11.43 11.07
N PRO A 120 -15.23 10.81 11.95
CA PRO A 120 -14.75 9.78 12.87
C PRO A 120 -14.34 8.49 12.15
N VAL A 121 -14.94 8.21 10.99
CA VAL A 121 -14.60 7.04 10.16
C VAL A 121 -13.19 7.18 9.58
N TRP A 122 -12.88 8.33 8.98
CA TRP A 122 -11.58 8.57 8.34
C TRP A 122 -10.46 8.66 9.36
N LEU A 123 -10.71 9.23 10.52
CA LEU A 123 -9.76 9.26 11.63
C LEU A 123 -9.41 7.83 12.08
N LYS A 124 -10.42 7.00 12.33
CA LYS A 124 -10.20 5.61 12.77
C LYS A 124 -9.50 4.75 11.71
N VAL A 125 -9.88 4.90 10.43
CA VAL A 125 -9.25 4.16 9.34
C VAL A 125 -7.78 4.55 9.20
N THR A 126 -7.46 5.85 9.31
CA THR A 126 -6.07 6.33 9.24
C THR A 126 -5.24 5.82 10.42
N ASP A 127 -5.76 5.91 11.64
CA ASP A 127 -5.12 5.38 12.85
C ASP A 127 -4.88 3.86 12.74
N MET A 128 -5.88 3.10 12.28
CA MET A 128 -5.77 1.65 12.07
C MET A 128 -4.61 1.33 11.13
N LEU A 129 -4.51 2.02 9.99
CA LEU A 129 -3.46 1.81 9.00
C LEU A 129 -2.07 2.19 9.53
N LEU A 130 -1.95 3.31 10.26
CA LEU A 130 -0.69 3.73 10.86
C LEU A 130 -0.19 2.71 11.88
N TYR A 131 -1.05 2.25 12.79
CA TYR A 131 -0.68 1.23 13.77
C TYR A 131 -0.28 -0.09 13.11
N ALA A 132 -1.01 -0.53 12.08
CA ALA A 132 -0.67 -1.74 11.34
C ALA A 132 0.70 -1.62 10.67
N ILE A 133 1.00 -0.49 10.02
CA ILE A 133 2.31 -0.26 9.36
C ILE A 133 3.44 -0.23 10.39
N TYR A 134 3.31 0.51 11.50
CA TYR A 134 4.35 0.56 12.52
C TYR A 134 4.59 -0.79 13.18
N PHE A 135 3.53 -1.55 13.45
CA PHE A 135 3.64 -2.90 14.00
C PHE A 135 4.36 -3.85 13.03
N LEU A 136 3.96 -3.86 11.76
CA LEU A 136 4.59 -4.71 10.74
C LEU A 136 6.04 -4.30 10.46
N LEU A 137 6.34 -3.01 10.47
CA LEU A 137 7.70 -2.50 10.30
C LEU A 137 8.59 -2.90 11.48
N GLY A 138 8.10 -2.76 12.72
CA GLY A 138 8.81 -3.23 13.91
C GLY A 138 9.08 -4.72 13.87
N LEU A 139 8.07 -5.53 13.48
CA LEU A 139 8.21 -6.97 13.33
C LEU A 139 9.20 -7.34 12.21
N ALA A 140 9.18 -6.62 11.08
CA ALA A 140 10.13 -6.82 9.99
C ALA A 140 11.57 -6.55 10.44
N VAL A 141 11.81 -5.45 11.16
CA VAL A 141 13.13 -5.14 11.73
C VAL A 141 13.58 -6.23 12.70
N LEU A 142 12.72 -6.68 13.61
CA LEU A 142 13.02 -7.78 14.53
C LEU A 142 13.36 -9.07 13.79
N CYS A 143 12.59 -9.44 12.76
CA CYS A 143 12.88 -10.60 11.93
C CYS A 143 14.24 -10.51 11.23
N ILE A 144 14.59 -9.33 10.70
CA ILE A 144 15.90 -9.09 10.08
C ILE A 144 17.02 -9.23 11.11
N LEU A 145 16.86 -8.65 12.30
CA LEU A 145 17.85 -8.78 13.38
C LEU A 145 18.05 -10.24 13.81
N LEU A 146 16.97 -11.01 13.98
CA LEU A 146 17.03 -12.44 14.31
C LEU A 146 17.65 -13.27 13.18
N ALA A 147 17.41 -12.90 11.92
CA ALA A 147 18.04 -13.51 10.75
C ALA A 147 19.56 -13.29 10.74
N ILE A 148 20.00 -12.06 11.00
CA ILE A 148 21.43 -11.70 11.06
C ILE A 148 22.10 -12.36 12.28
N ALA A 149 21.44 -12.37 13.44
CA ALA A 149 21.91 -13.02 14.67
C ALA A 149 22.06 -14.54 14.55
N GLY A 150 21.62 -15.15 13.44
CA GLY A 150 21.80 -16.57 13.17
C GLY A 150 20.80 -17.48 13.88
N ALA A 151 19.71 -16.94 14.46
CA ALA A 151 18.67 -17.75 15.10
C ALA A 151 18.06 -18.79 14.14
N PHE A 152 18.02 -18.49 12.84
CA PHE A 152 17.51 -19.39 11.81
C PHE A 152 18.51 -20.46 11.33
N ARG A 153 19.79 -20.43 11.75
CA ARG A 153 20.77 -21.47 11.39
C ARG A 153 20.49 -22.82 12.08
N HIS A 154 19.76 -22.83 13.19
CA HIS A 154 19.44 -24.04 13.94
C HIS A 154 18.10 -24.70 13.55
N ILE A 155 17.31 -24.09 12.67
CA ILE A 155 16.03 -24.68 12.23
C ILE A 155 16.30 -25.54 11.00
N HIS A 156 16.60 -26.82 11.23
CA HIS A 156 16.63 -27.83 10.18
C HIS A 156 15.22 -28.03 9.62
N PHE A 157 14.91 -27.34 8.51
CA PHE A 157 13.70 -27.60 7.73
C PHE A 157 13.86 -28.98 7.07
N LYS A 158 13.25 -30.02 7.66
CA LYS A 158 13.12 -31.34 7.03
C LYS A 158 12.23 -31.15 5.81
N ARG A 159 12.83 -31.21 4.61
CA ARG A 159 12.15 -31.15 3.31
C ARG A 159 11.05 -32.21 3.21
#